data_AF-A0A8T5A4F2-F1
#
_entry.id   AF-A0A8T5A4F2-F1
#
_cell.length_a   1.000
_cell.length_b   1.000
_cell.length_c   1.000
_cell.angle_alpha   90.00
_cell.angle_beta   90.00
_cell.angle_gamma   90.00
#
_symmetry.space_group_name_H-M   'P 1'
#
loop_
_entity.id
_entity.type
_entity.pdbx_description
1 polymer ?
#
loop_
_entity_poly.entity_id
_entity_poly.type
_entity_poly.pdbx_seq_one_letter_code
_entity_poly.pdbx_strand_id
1 'polypeptide(L)'
;MADVRYEIEVKPESALVEVRFASSPSFSLIEQVLGQLKNYISDGYQVKLFGYINRECNYLRAFMLALSLFDKEDRISFINKAKFSKAERRRSKILMQELRRKGYSAKQISKELGIPLKTTYRWLSKEAV
;
A
#
# COMPACT_ATOMS: atom_id res chain seq x y z
N MET A 1 21.07 -4.11 -15.95
CA MET A 1 19.90 -4.94 -15.58
C MET A 1 18.70 -4.02 -15.55
N ALA A 2 17.68 -4.29 -16.37
CA ALA A 2 16.52 -3.39 -16.49
C ALA A 2 15.84 -3.24 -15.11
N ASP A 3 15.65 -1.99 -14.69
CA ASP A 3 14.97 -1.63 -13.45
C ASP A 3 13.47 -1.95 -13.61
N VAL A 4 13.08 -3.19 -13.28
CA VAL A 4 11.69 -3.65 -13.42
C VAL A 4 10.85 -2.92 -12.38
N ARG A 5 10.22 -1.81 -12.80
CA ARG A 5 9.42 -0.93 -11.95
C ARG A 5 8.14 -1.60 -11.43
N TYR A 6 7.64 -2.59 -12.16
CA TYR A 6 6.44 -3.36 -11.80
C TYR A 6 6.42 -4.73 -12.49
N GLU A 7 5.66 -5.65 -11.91
CA GLU A 7 5.39 -6.99 -12.44
C GLU A 7 3.89 -7.14 -12.70
N ILE A 8 3.51 -7.77 -13.81
CA ILE A 8 2.11 -8.06 -14.16
C ILE A 8 1.91 -9.58 -14.10
N GLU A 9 0.90 -10.01 -13.35
CA GLU A 9 0.47 -11.39 -13.24
C GLU A 9 -0.99 -11.48 -13.71
N VAL A 10 -1.25 -12.20 -14.80
CA VAL A 10 -2.62 -12.42 -15.31
C VAL A 10 -3.13 -13.75 -14.80
N LYS A 11 -4.32 -13.76 -14.22
CA LYS A 11 -5.02 -14.93 -13.68
C LYS A 11 -6.32 -15.14 -14.47
N PRO A 12 -6.28 -15.86 -15.61
CA PRO A 12 -7.43 -16.02 -16.49
C PRO A 12 -8.63 -16.67 -15.80
N GLU A 13 -8.39 -17.66 -14.94
CA GLU A 13 -9.43 -18.44 -14.24
C GLU A 13 -10.37 -17.60 -13.38
N SER A 14 -9.91 -16.44 -12.92
CA SER A 14 -10.67 -15.53 -12.06
C SER A 14 -10.95 -14.18 -12.72
N ALA A 15 -10.67 -14.05 -14.04
CA ALA A 15 -10.71 -12.79 -14.76
C ALA A 15 -10.00 -11.66 -14.00
N LEU A 16 -8.81 -11.93 -13.47
CA LEU A 16 -8.06 -11.02 -12.59
C LEU A 16 -6.67 -10.72 -13.15
N VAL A 17 -6.27 -9.45 -13.13
CA VAL A 17 -4.90 -9.01 -13.40
C VAL A 17 -4.34 -8.35 -12.14
N GLU A 18 -3.22 -8.85 -11.66
CA GLU A 18 -2.49 -8.25 -10.56
C GLU A 18 -1.27 -7.50 -11.10
N VAL A 19 -1.10 -6.26 -10.66
CA VAL A 19 0.11 -5.48 -10.94
C VAL A 19 0.80 -5.20 -9.62
N ARG A 20 2.07 -5.58 -9.50
CA ARG A 20 2.87 -5.36 -8.31
C ARG A 20 3.95 -4.32 -8.60
N PHE A 21 3.78 -3.13 -8.04
CA PHE A 21 4.81 -2.09 -8.08
C PHE A 21 5.91 -2.41 -7.07
N ALA A 22 7.16 -2.19 -7.49
CA ALA A 22 8.33 -2.34 -6.63
C ALA A 22 8.43 -1.21 -5.59
N SER A 23 8.05 0.01 -5.96
CA SER A 23 8.11 1.22 -5.14
C SER A 23 6.77 1.98 -5.13
N SER A 24 6.75 3.21 -4.62
CA SER A 24 5.56 4.08 -4.71
C SER A 24 5.39 4.57 -6.15
N PRO A 25 4.33 4.17 -6.88
CA PRO A 25 4.18 4.54 -8.27
C PRO A 25 3.74 6.01 -8.41
N SER A 26 4.23 6.68 -9.45
CA SER A 26 3.68 7.97 -9.89
C SER A 26 2.38 7.77 -10.66
N PHE A 27 1.59 8.83 -10.82
CA PHE A 27 0.36 8.77 -11.63
C PHE A 27 0.66 8.37 -13.08
N SER A 28 1.69 8.94 -13.71
CA SER A 28 2.07 8.61 -15.09
C SER A 28 2.42 7.13 -15.26
N LEU A 29 3.03 6.50 -14.26
CA LEU A 29 3.30 5.06 -14.30
C LEU A 29 2.01 4.24 -14.19
N ILE A 30 1.08 4.66 -13.33
CA ILE A 30 -0.24 4.02 -13.21
C ILE A 30 -1.01 4.14 -14.53
N GLU A 31 -1.03 5.33 -15.13
CA GLU A 31 -1.66 5.59 -16.42
C GLU A 31 -1.08 4.69 -17.52
N GLN A 32 0.26 4.60 -17.61
CA GLN A 32 0.93 3.72 -18.57
C GLN A 32 0.52 2.25 -18.39
N VAL A 33 0.50 1.77 -17.14
CA VAL A 33 0.09 0.39 -16.82
C VAL A 33 -1.37 0.14 -17.20
N LEU A 34 -2.27 1.05 -16.83
CA LEU A 34 -3.69 0.92 -17.18
C LEU A 34 -3.91 0.97 -18.69
N GLY A 35 -3.13 1.78 -19.41
CA GLY A 35 -3.11 1.80 -20.87
C GLY A 35 -2.71 0.45 -21.48
N GLN A 36 -1.69 -0.21 -20.93
CA GLN A 36 -1.29 -1.57 -21.33
C GLN A 36 -2.37 -2.62 -21.06
N LEU A 37 -3.14 -2.42 -19.98
CA LEU A 37 -4.19 -3.35 -19.56
C LEU A 37 -5.57 -3.04 -20.16
N LYS A 38 -5.66 -2.08 -21.09
CA LYS A 38 -6.93 -1.62 -21.68
C LYS A 38 -7.79 -2.76 -22.23
N ASN A 39 -7.17 -3.72 -22.92
CA ASN A 39 -7.90 -4.86 -23.49
C ASN A 39 -8.50 -5.73 -22.38
N TYR A 40 -7.71 -6.12 -21.38
CA TYR A 40 -8.21 -6.87 -20.22
C TYR A 40 -9.35 -6.15 -19.49
N ILE A 41 -9.22 -4.83 -19.27
CA ILE A 41 -10.27 -4.03 -18.64
C ILE A 41 -11.56 -4.05 -19.49
N SER A 42 -11.43 -3.95 -20.81
CA SER A 42 -12.57 -3.97 -21.75
C SER A 42 -13.24 -5.34 -21.80
N ASP A 43 -12.44 -6.41 -21.70
CA ASP A 43 -12.90 -7.81 -21.64
C ASP A 43 -13.51 -8.17 -20.27
N GLY A 44 -13.59 -7.20 -19.36
CA GLY A 44 -14.23 -7.39 -18.06
C GLY A 44 -13.34 -8.06 -17.02
N TYR A 45 -12.02 -7.95 -17.15
CA TYR A 45 -11.12 -8.35 -16.06
C TYR A 45 -11.16 -7.31 -14.93
N GLN A 46 -10.95 -7.79 -13.70
CA GLN A 46 -10.61 -6.96 -12.56
C GLN A 46 -9.11 -6.69 -12.56
N VAL A 47 -8.70 -5.45 -12.27
CA VAL A 47 -7.30 -5.05 -12.12
C VAL A 47 -7.03 -4.69 -10.66
N LYS A 48 -6.03 -5.35 -10.06
CA LYS A 48 -5.55 -5.07 -8.70
C LYS A 48 -4.15 -4.49 -8.75
N LEU A 49 -4.02 -3.24 -8.34
CA LEU A 49 -2.76 -2.50 -8.31
C LEU A 49 -2.17 -2.55 -6.90
N PHE A 50 -1.12 -3.32 -6.69
CA PHE A 50 -0.44 -3.49 -5.41
C PHE A 50 0.83 -2.64 -5.31
N GLY A 51 0.96 -1.82 -4.27
CA GLY A 51 2.17 -1.02 -4.08
C GLY A 51 2.11 -0.09 -2.88
N TYR A 52 3.11 0.78 -2.74
CA TYR A 52 3.08 1.88 -1.76
C TYR A 52 2.27 3.07 -2.33
N ILE A 53 0.97 2.86 -2.55
CA ILE A 53 0.11 3.80 -3.27
C ILE A 53 -0.50 4.81 -2.29
N ASN A 54 -0.27 6.10 -2.52
CA ASN A 54 -0.92 7.16 -1.77
C ASN A 54 -2.31 7.46 -2.34
N ARG A 55 -3.34 6.75 -1.86
CA ARG A 55 -4.74 6.91 -2.32
C ARG A 55 -5.33 8.30 -2.05
N GLU A 56 -4.71 9.09 -1.16
CA GLU A 56 -5.19 10.44 -0.82
C GLU A 56 -4.72 11.52 -1.78
N CYS A 57 -3.86 11.22 -2.75
CA CYS A 57 -3.49 12.23 -3.74
C CYS A 57 -4.70 12.62 -4.60
N ASN A 58 -4.81 13.91 -4.94
CA ASN A 58 -5.99 14.45 -5.62
C ASN A 58 -6.33 13.73 -6.93
N TYR A 59 -5.31 13.33 -7.70
CA TYR A 59 -5.50 12.60 -8.95
C TYR A 59 -6.12 11.22 -8.75
N LEU A 60 -5.66 10.45 -7.77
CA LEU A 60 -6.25 9.14 -7.47
C LEU A 60 -7.65 9.28 -6.86
N ARG A 61 -7.89 10.32 -6.06
CA ARG A 61 -9.23 10.62 -5.55
C ARG A 61 -10.20 10.94 -6.69
N ALA A 62 -9.80 11.80 -7.62
CA ALA A 62 -10.60 12.13 -8.80
C ALA A 62 -10.85 10.90 -9.69
N PHE A 63 -9.83 10.06 -9.88
CA PHE A 63 -9.96 8.82 -10.63
C PHE A 63 -10.91 7.82 -9.97
N MET A 64 -10.77 7.58 -8.66
CA MET A 64 -11.68 6.71 -7.91
C MET A 64 -13.12 7.24 -7.92
N LEU A 65 -13.30 8.56 -7.81
CA LEU A 65 -14.61 9.21 -7.96
C LEU A 65 -15.19 9.00 -9.36
N ALA A 66 -14.38 9.09 -10.41
CA ALA A 66 -14.86 8.80 -11.75
C ALA A 66 -15.32 7.34 -11.86
N LEU A 67 -14.57 6.38 -11.32
CA LEU A 67 -14.98 4.98 -11.30
C LEU A 67 -16.29 4.75 -10.53
N SER A 68 -16.50 5.44 -9.41
CA SER A 68 -17.74 5.35 -8.63
C SER A 68 -18.95 5.87 -9.40
N LEU A 69 -18.79 6.96 -10.15
CA LEU A 69 -19.87 7.55 -10.94
C LEU A 69 -20.37 6.64 -12.07
N PHE A 70 -19.59 5.64 -12.47
CA PHE A 70 -19.92 4.69 -13.54
C PHE A 70 -20.08 3.25 -13.08
N ASP A 71 -20.20 3.01 -11.76
CA ASP A 71 -20.30 1.67 -11.15
C ASP A 71 -19.13 0.75 -11.57
N LYS A 72 -17.93 1.30 -11.69
CA LYS A 72 -16.69 0.60 -12.07
C LYS A 72 -15.68 0.50 -10.93
N GLU A 73 -16.10 0.73 -9.70
CA GLU A 73 -15.24 0.70 -8.50
C GLU A 73 -14.52 -0.65 -8.34
N ASP A 74 -15.23 -1.74 -8.63
CA ASP A 74 -14.69 -3.09 -8.52
C ASP A 74 -13.78 -3.48 -9.68
N ARG A 75 -13.74 -2.68 -10.77
CA ARG A 75 -12.91 -3.00 -11.95
C ARG A 75 -11.45 -2.67 -11.71
N ILE A 76 -11.14 -1.61 -10.98
CA ILE A 76 -9.75 -1.20 -10.72
C ILE A 76 -9.62 -0.88 -9.23
N SER A 77 -8.84 -1.67 -8.53
CA SER A 77 -8.63 -1.50 -7.08
C SER A 77 -7.17 -1.24 -6.74
N PHE A 78 -6.95 -0.32 -5.80
CA PHE A 78 -5.63 0.07 -5.33
C PHE A 78 -5.38 -0.53 -3.94
N ILE A 79 -4.40 -1.43 -3.85
CA ILE A 79 -4.06 -2.17 -2.64
C ILE A 79 -2.73 -1.67 -2.10
N ASN A 80 -2.77 -1.02 -0.94
CA ASN A 80 -1.56 -0.48 -0.31
C ASN A 80 -0.82 -1.58 0.46
N LYS A 81 0.48 -1.77 0.16
CA LYS A 81 1.37 -2.67 0.92
C LYS A 81 1.66 -2.14 2.34
N ALA A 82 1.57 -0.84 2.56
CA ALA A 82 1.79 -0.25 3.87
C ALA A 82 0.60 -0.52 4.80
N LYS A 83 0.80 -1.37 5.81
CA LYS A 83 -0.19 -1.63 6.86
C LYS A 83 -0.47 -0.41 7.76
N PHE A 84 0.48 0.54 7.83
CA PHE A 84 0.36 1.76 8.62
C PHE A 84 0.76 2.98 7.79
N SER A 85 -0.07 4.02 7.82
CA SER A 85 0.22 5.35 7.28
C SER A 85 1.42 6.01 7.98
N LYS A 86 1.96 7.08 7.39
CA LYS A 86 3.05 7.85 7.99
C LYS A 86 2.61 8.50 9.31
N ALA A 87 1.36 8.97 9.38
CA ALA A 87 0.78 9.58 10.56
C ALA A 87 0.61 8.56 11.70
N GLU A 88 0.06 7.37 11.39
CA GLU A 88 -0.06 6.28 12.37
C GLU A 88 1.30 5.85 12.88
N ARG A 89 2.29 5.65 11.99
CA ARG A 89 3.66 5.32 12.41
C ARG A 89 4.24 6.38 13.36
N ARG A 90 3.96 7.67 13.14
CA ARG A 90 4.43 8.75 14.02
C ARG A 90 3.76 8.68 15.39
N ARG A 91 2.43 8.52 15.44
CA ARG A 91 1.67 8.36 16.69
C ARG A 91 2.10 7.12 17.46
N SER A 92 2.22 5.98 16.78
CA SER A 92 2.70 4.73 17.35
C SER A 92 4.08 4.85 17.96
N LYS A 93 5.01 5.60 17.35
CA LYS A 93 6.33 5.84 17.94
C LYS A 93 6.26 6.64 19.23
N ILE A 94 5.42 7.67 19.29
CA ILE A 94 5.24 8.48 20.52
C ILE A 94 4.69 7.59 21.64
N LEU A 95 3.64 6.81 21.37
CA LEU A 95 3.06 5.87 22.34
C LEU A 95 4.06 4.79 22.76
N MET A 96 4.87 4.28 21.82
CA MET A 96 5.95 3.33 22.09
C MET A 96 6.97 3.89 23.08
N GLN A 97 7.36 5.16 22.93
CA GLN A 97 8.28 5.85 23.84
C GLN A 97 7.67 5.99 25.24
N GLU A 98 6.41 6.39 25.33
CA GLU A 98 5.71 6.50 26.61
C GLU A 98 5.63 5.15 27.33
N LEU A 99 5.26 4.09 26.63
CA LEU A 99 5.23 2.73 27.20
C LEU A 99 6.62 2.27 27.63
N ARG A 100 7.66 2.61 26.86
CA ARG A 100 9.04 2.28 27.21
C ARG A 100 9.48 2.99 28.49
N ARG A 101 9.14 4.28 28.65
CA ARG A 101 9.40 5.06 29.88
C ARG A 101 8.66 4.48 31.09
N LYS A 102 7.47 3.91 30.88
CA LYS A 102 6.70 3.20 31.90
C LYS A 102 7.26 1.80 32.23
N GLY A 103 8.39 1.39 31.64
CA GLY A 103 9.07 0.13 31.95
C GLY A 103 8.59 -1.07 31.12
N TYR A 104 7.75 -0.88 30.11
CA TYR A 104 7.26 -1.99 29.29
C TYR A 104 8.39 -2.61 28.45
N SER A 105 8.35 -3.93 28.30
CA SER A 105 9.24 -4.68 27.41
C SER A 105 8.84 -4.53 25.94
N ALA A 106 9.80 -4.72 25.02
CA ALA A 106 9.53 -4.67 23.58
C ALA A 106 8.42 -5.65 23.14
N LYS A 107 8.30 -6.81 23.80
CA LYS A 107 7.23 -7.79 23.54
C LYS A 107 5.86 -7.26 23.96
N GLN A 108 5.74 -6.64 25.14
CA GLN A 108 4.48 -6.05 25.60
C GLN A 108 4.07 -4.88 24.72
N ILE A 109 5.00 -4.00 24.37
CA ILE A 109 4.75 -2.85 23.47
C ILE A 109 4.28 -3.32 22.08
N SER A 110 4.90 -4.37 21.54
CA SER A 110 4.49 -4.97 20.26
C SER A 110 3.05 -5.48 20.30
N LYS A 111 2.67 -6.16 21.38
CA LYS A 111 1.31 -6.66 21.59
C LYS A 111 0.29 -5.52 21.74
N GLU A 112 0.62 -4.54 22.59
CA GLU A 112 -0.26 -3.40 22.90
C GLU A 112 -0.56 -2.54 21.67
N LEU A 113 0.47 -2.24 20.86
CA LEU A 113 0.33 -1.37 19.69
C LEU A 113 -0.04 -2.14 18.40
N GLY A 114 -0.10 -3.48 18.44
CA GLY A 114 -0.34 -4.31 17.25
C GLY A 114 0.78 -4.21 16.19
N ILE A 115 1.99 -3.81 16.60
CA ILE A 115 3.13 -3.58 15.71
C ILE A 115 4.03 -4.82 15.72
N PRO A 116 4.53 -5.30 14.56
CA PRO A 116 5.43 -6.45 14.52
C PRO A 116 6.66 -6.25 15.39
N LEU A 117 7.04 -7.26 16.17
CA LEU A 117 8.12 -7.20 17.16
C LEU A 117 9.45 -6.69 16.57
N LYS A 118 9.79 -7.13 15.36
CA LYS A 118 10.97 -6.65 14.61
C LYS A 118 10.96 -5.14 14.40
N THR A 119 9.80 -4.57 14.09
CA THR A 119 9.63 -3.12 13.90
C THR A 119 9.78 -2.39 15.22
N THR A 120 9.24 -2.93 16.31
CA THR A 120 9.37 -2.37 17.67
C THR A 120 10.84 -2.29 18.08
N TYR A 121 11.60 -3.39 17.94
CA TYR A 121 13.04 -3.38 18.22
C TYR A 121 13.79 -2.34 17.39
N ARG A 122 13.54 -2.30 16.08
CA ARG A 122 14.18 -1.35 15.16
C ARG A 122 13.90 0.11 15.52
N TRP A 123 12.72 0.41 16.07
CA TRP A 123 12.37 1.77 16.47
C TRP A 123 13.02 2.14 17.80
N LEU A 124 13.01 1.24 18.78
CA LEU A 124 13.69 1.45 20.06
C LEU A 124 15.21 1.58 19.91
N SER A 125 15.83 0.81 19.01
CA SER A 125 17.28 0.85 18.79
C SER A 125 17.78 2.15 18.17
N LYS A 126 16.90 2.90 17.50
CA LYS A 126 17.23 4.21 16.89
C LYS A 126 17.18 5.37 17.88
N GLU A 127 16.77 5.13 19.12
CA GLU A 127 16.71 6.14 20.19
C GLU A 127 17.86 6.00 21.20
N ALA A 128 18.63 4.91 21.14
CA ALA A 128 19.79 4.71 22.00
C ALA A 128 21.06 5.45 21.51
N VAL A 129 20.90 6.32 20.50
CA VAL A 129 21.91 7.21 19.92
C VAL A 129 21.33 8.62 19.97
#